data_AF-A0A653VHK5-F1
#
_entry.id   AF-A0A653VHK5-F1
#
_cell.length_a   1.000
_cell.length_b   1.000
_cell.length_c   1.000
_cell.angle_alpha   90.00
_cell.angle_beta   90.00
_cell.angle_gamma   90.00
#
_symmetry.space_group_name_H-M   'P 1'
#
loop_
_entity.id
_entity.type
_entity.pdbx_description
1 polymer ?
#
loop_
_entity_poly.entity_id
_entity_poly.type
_entity_poly.pdbx_seq_one_letter_code
_entity_poly.pdbx_strand_id
1 'polypeptide(L)' 'MINMLDGVDEHEISGLGLVRVGDEVVHPKFGNGKVIKIQTPNEETTMINIEFSGYDSKWLIAEFANLTLQNSVQ' A
#
# COMPACT_ATOMS: atom_id res chain seq x y z
N MET A 1 22.40 4.87 13.02
CA MET A 1 21.49 3.74 13.26
C MET A 1 20.08 4.23 13.05
N ILE A 2 19.45 3.85 11.94
CA ILE A 2 17.99 3.83 11.83
C ILE A 2 17.68 2.47 11.21
N ASN A 3 17.00 1.59 11.95
CA ASN A 3 16.47 0.35 11.41
C ASN A 3 15.29 0.73 10.50
N MET A 4 15.56 1.04 9.22
CA MET A 4 14.56 1.30 8.18
C MET A 4 13.89 -0.01 7.69
N LEU A 5 13.60 -0.94 8.61
CA LEU A 5 12.95 -2.23 8.29
C LEU A 5 11.61 -2.42 9.01
N ASP A 6 11.30 -1.58 9.99
CA ASP A 6 9.98 -1.55 10.60
C ASP A 6 8.99 -0.88 9.65
N GLY A 7 7.87 -1.57 9.41
CA GLY A 7 6.81 -1.03 8.56
C GLY A 7 6.20 0.21 9.21
N VAL A 8 5.66 1.10 8.39
CA VAL A 8 4.91 2.28 8.86
C VAL A 8 3.42 1.99 8.85
N ASP A 9 2.68 2.59 9.78
CA ASP A 9 1.22 2.44 9.85
C ASP A 9 0.51 3.25 8.76
N GLU A 10 1.08 4.40 8.38
CA GLU A 10 0.58 5.24 7.29
C GLU A 10 1.71 5.91 6.52
N HIS A 11 1.47 6.20 5.23
CA HIS A 11 2.40 6.93 4.37
C HIS A 11 1.66 7.71 3.28
N GLU A 12 2.16 8.91 2.97
CA GLU A 12 1.65 9.71 1.84
C GLU A 12 2.31 9.24 0.55
N ILE A 13 1.51 8.70 -0.36
CA ILE A 13 1.98 8.13 -1.62
C ILE A 13 1.55 9.05 -2.77
N SER A 14 2.54 9.48 -3.56
CA SER A 14 2.30 10.35 -4.72
C SER A 14 1.31 9.71 -5.69
N GLY A 15 0.24 10.42 -6.02
CA GLY A 15 -0.82 9.95 -6.93
C GLY A 15 -1.87 9.02 -6.31
N LEU A 16 -1.68 8.54 -5.08
CA LEU A 16 -2.64 7.70 -4.35
C LEU A 16 -3.21 8.41 -3.12
N GLY A 17 -2.44 9.31 -2.48
CA GLY A 17 -2.81 10.01 -1.26
C GLY A 17 -2.26 9.34 0.00
N LEU A 18 -2.82 9.70 1.16
CA LEU A 18 -2.49 9.08 2.44
C LEU A 18 -3.05 7.66 2.50
N VAL A 19 -2.18 6.66 2.62
CA VAL A 19 -2.54 5.24 2.72
C VAL A 19 -2.18 4.73 4.09
N ARG A 20 -3.07 3.91 4.67
CA ARG A 20 -2.90 3.28 5.98
C ARG A 20 -2.96 1.77 5.88
N VAL A 21 -2.26 1.09 6.78
CA VAL A 21 -2.48 -0.34 7.01
C VAL A 21 -3.94 -0.54 7.43
N GLY A 22 -4.64 -1.39 6.70
CA GLY A 22 -6.07 -1.66 6.87
C GLY A 22 -6.94 -1.05 5.78
N ASP A 23 -6.46 -0.07 5.01
CA ASP A 23 -7.23 0.55 3.94
C ASP A 23 -7.56 -0.45 2.83
N GLU A 24 -8.73 -0.27 2.24
CA GLU A 24 -9.18 -1.01 1.06
C GLU A 24 -8.75 -0.29 -0.22
N VAL A 25 -8.15 -1.05 -1.13
CA VAL A 25 -7.63 -0.56 -2.41
C VAL A 25 -8.12 -1.45 -3.55
N VAL A 26 -8.19 -0.86 -4.74
CA VAL A 26 -8.46 -1.59 -5.98
C VAL A 26 -7.25 -1.54 -6.87
N HIS A 27 -6.82 -2.71 -7.35
CA HIS A 27 -5.79 -2.84 -8.37
C HIS A 27 -6.42 -3.32 -9.68
N PRO A 28 -6.10 -2.73 -10.85
CA PRO A 28 -6.75 -3.05 -12.12
C PRO A 28 -6.60 -4.52 -12.55
N LYS A 29 -5.51 -5.19 -12.14
CA LYS A 29 -5.25 -6.61 -12.44
C LYS A 29 -5.76 -7.58 -11.38
N PHE A 30 -5.78 -7.17 -10.11
CA PHE A 30 -5.98 -8.08 -8.98
C PHE A 30 -7.33 -7.86 -8.28
N GLY A 31 -8.05 -6.80 -8.63
CA GLY A 31 -9.33 -6.46 -8.02
C GLY A 31 -9.14 -5.79 -6.66
N ASN A 32 -10.10 -6.02 -5.75
CA ASN A 32 -10.10 -5.46 -4.41
C ASN A 32 -9.05 -6.14 -3.53
N GLY A 33 -8.39 -5.35 -2.68
CA GLY A 33 -7.48 -5.85 -1.67
C GLY A 33 -7.39 -4.92 -0.47
N LYS A 34 -6.77 -5.42 0.59
CA LYS A 34 -6.55 -4.71 1.85
C LYS A 34 -5.06 -4.53 2.09
N VAL A 35 -4.64 -3.31 2.40
CA VAL A 35 -3.25 -3.01 2.77
C VAL A 35 -2.95 -3.68 4.10
N ILE A 36 -1.95 -4.56 4.13
CA ILE A 36 -1.54 -5.28 5.36
C ILE A 36 -0.17 -4.83 5.86
N LYS A 37 0.64 -4.17 5.03
CA LYS A 37 1.93 -3.62 5.43
C LYS A 37 2.39 -2.50 4.48
N ILE A 38 3.05 -1.49 5.01
CA ILE A 38 3.72 -0.43 4.25
C ILE A 38 5.20 -0.41 4.66
N GLN A 39 6.10 -0.34 3.68
CA GLN A 39 7.55 -0.26 3.87
C GLN A 39 8.14 0.80 2.95
N THR A 40 8.98 1.66 3.52
CA THR A 40 9.71 2.71 2.79
C THR A 40 11.20 2.40 2.85
N PRO A 41 11.73 1.52 1.98
CA PRO A 41 13.15 1.16 1.98
C PRO A 41 14.08 2.37 1.76
N ASN A 42 13.58 3.43 1.14
CA ASN A 42 14.22 4.73 0.99
C ASN A 42 13.14 5.83 0.85
N GLU A 43 13.56 7.09 0.71
CA GLU A 43 12.65 8.25 0.61
C GLU A 43 11.87 8.33 -0.71
N GLU A 44 12.28 7.58 -1.73
CA GLU A 44 11.73 7.69 -3.09
C GLU A 44 10.84 6.51 -3.49
N THR A 45 10.80 5.45 -2.67
CA THR A 45 10.11 4.20 -3.01
C THR A 45 9.29 3.71 -1.85
N THR A 46 7.98 3.62 -2.05
CA THR A 46 7.05 3.01 -1.11
C THR A 46 6.62 1.63 -1.60
N MET A 47 6.94 0.60 -0.83
CA MET A 47 6.44 -0.75 -1.04
C MET A 47 5.25 -1.01 -0.14
N ILE A 48 4.16 -1.49 -0.71
CA ILE A 48 2.98 -1.91 0.06
C ILE A 48 2.70 -3.38 -0.18
N ASN A 49 2.34 -4.08 0.88
CA ASN A 49 1.83 -5.44 0.79
C ASN A 49 0.31 -5.40 0.89
N ILE A 50 -0.36 -5.95 -0.11
CA ILE A 50 -1.81 -5.99 -0.21
C ILE A 50 -2.27 -7.44 -0.25
N GLU A 51 -3.21 -7.80 0.61
CA GLU A 51 -3.97 -9.05 0.53
C GLU A 51 -5.13 -8.84 -0.44
N PHE A 52 -5.12 -9.55 -1.58
CA PHE A 52 -6.17 -9.43 -2.59
C PHE A 52 -7.21 -10.55 -2.42
N SER A 53 -8.50 -10.23 -2.59
CA SER A 53 -9.58 -11.21 -2.48
C SER A 53 -9.44 -12.30 -3.55
N GLY A 54 -9.01 -13.49 -3.13
CA GLY A 54 -8.81 -14.65 -4.02
C GLY A 54 -7.35 -14.90 -4.44
N TYR A 55 -6.38 -14.14 -3.92
CA TYR A 55 -4.96 -14.36 -4.14
C TYR A 55 -4.18 -14.25 -2.82
N ASP A 56 -2.96 -14.80 -2.80
CA ASP A 56 -2.00 -14.47 -1.75
C ASP A 56 -1.61 -12.99 -1.78
N SER A 57 -1.09 -12.50 -0.66
CA SER A 57 -0.61 -11.13 -0.52
C SER A 57 0.50 -10.80 -1.54
N LYS A 58 0.52 -9.57 -2.06
CA LYS A 58 1.53 -9.12 -3.02
C LYS A 58 2.18 -7.81 -2.58
N TRP A 59 3.50 -7.78 -2.71
CA TRP A 59 4.30 -6.57 -2.63
C TRP A 59 4.25 -5.81 -3.95
N LEU A 60 3.84 -4.54 -3.90
CA LEU A 60 3.78 -3.63 -5.02
C LEU A 60 4.52 -2.34 -4.68
N ILE A 61 5.15 -1.72 -5.68
CA ILE A 61 5.64 -0.35 -5.56
C ILE A 61 4.43 0.56 -5.78
N ALA A 62 4.00 1.27 -4.74
CA ALA A 62 2.69 1.91 -4.69
C ALA A 62 2.52 2.97 -5.78
N GLU A 63 3.58 3.73 -6.06
CA GLU A 63 3.66 4.80 -7.05
C GLU A 63 3.43 4.31 -8.48
N PHE A 64 3.70 3.02 -8.76
CA PHE A 64 3.55 2.41 -10.09
C PHE A 64 2.41 1.38 -10.17
N ALA A 65 1.73 1.11 -9.06
CA ALA A 65 0.73 0.06 -8.97
C ALA A 65 -0.66 0.48 -9.49
N ASN A 66 -0.86 1.75 -9.84
CA ASN A 66 -2.15 2.28 -10.32
C ASN A 66 -3.33 1.89 -9.41
N LEU A 67 -3.11 2.03 -8.10
CA LEU A 67 -4.12 1.70 -7.11
C LEU A 67 -5.15 2.81 -7.01
N THR A 68 -6.34 2.45 -6.56
CA THR A 68 -7.37 3.41 -6.18
C THR A 68 -7.81 3.09 -4.77
N LEU A 69 -7.68 4.05 -3.86
CA LEU A 69 -8.25 3.94 -2.52
C LEU A 69 -9.78 3.87 -2.64
N GLN A 70 -10.37 2.82 -2.10
CA GLN A 70 -11.81 2.78 -1.87
C GLN A 70 -12.06 3.48 -0.55
N ASN A 71 -12.39 4.77 -0.63
CA ASN A 71 -12.61 5.69 0.48
C ASN A 71 -12.89 5.02 1.84
N SER A 72 -11.95 5.15 2.77
CA SER A 72 -12.26 5.29 4.18
C SER A 72 -13.07 6.59 4.34
N VAL A 73 -14.40 6.50 4.22
CA VAL A 73 -15.31 7.63 4.43
C VAL A 73 -15.41 7.90 5.94
N GLN A 74 -14.98 9.12 6.29
CA GLN A 74 -15.16 9.92 7.52
C GLN A 74 -14.12 9.82 8.64
#